data_AF-A0A3A8IPI2-F1
#
_entry.id   AF-A0A3A8IPI2-F1
#
_cell.length_a   1.000
_cell.length_b   1.000
_cell.length_c   1.000
_cell.angle_alpha   90.00
_cell.angle_beta   90.00
_cell.angle_gamma   90.00
#
_symmetry.space_group_name_H-M   'P 1'
#
loop_
_entity.id
_entity.type
_entity.pdbx_description
1 polymer ?
#
loop_
_entity_poly.entity_id
_entity_poly.type
_entity_poly.pdbx_seq_one_letter_code
_entity_poly.pdbx_strand_id
1 'polypeptide(L)'
;RQVANVEIIGYVQRIQHLEAAIDANTVTLEQVESNIVRCPDAERADQMIELIEQIGRSGDSVGGVVECVARRVPKGLGEPVFDKLEADLAKALMSLPASKGFEIGSGFAGTLLTGIEHNDEFYLDEQGETRTVTNRSGGIQG
;
A
#
# COMPACT_ATOMS: atom_id res chain seq x y z
N ARG A 1 -1.43 -6.84 -13.48
CA ARG A 1 -1.74 -8.23 -13.91
C ARG A 1 -3.00 -8.66 -13.17
N GLN A 2 -3.93 -9.36 -13.82
CA GLN A 2 -5.13 -9.91 -13.15
C GLN A 2 -4.97 -11.42 -12.96
N VAL A 3 -5.26 -11.91 -11.76
CA VAL A 3 -5.35 -13.35 -11.44
C VAL A 3 -6.63 -13.52 -10.64
N ALA A 4 -7.51 -14.44 -11.05
CA ALA A 4 -8.80 -14.67 -10.39
C ALA A 4 -9.63 -13.37 -10.18
N ASN A 5 -9.63 -12.46 -11.16
CA ASN A 5 -10.25 -11.13 -11.12
C ASN A 5 -9.70 -10.14 -10.07
N VAL A 6 -8.65 -10.51 -9.34
CA VAL A 6 -7.92 -9.60 -8.45
C VAL A 6 -7.02 -8.70 -9.28
N GLU A 7 -7.13 -7.39 -9.07
CA GLU A 7 -6.19 -6.40 -9.60
C GLU A 7 -5.15 -6.07 -8.53
N ILE A 8 -3.87 -6.06 -8.91
CA ILE A 8 -2.76 -5.71 -8.02
C ILE A 8 -1.93 -4.62 -8.68
N ILE A 9 -1.73 -3.51 -7.97
CA ILE A 9 -0.96 -2.35 -8.41
C ILE A 9 0.03 -1.99 -7.29
N GLY A 10 1.31 -1.91 -7.63
CA GLY A 10 2.37 -1.44 -6.72
C GLY A 10 3.04 -0.19 -7.25
N TYR A 11 3.30 0.78 -6.38
CA TYR A 11 3.89 2.07 -6.74
C TYR A 11 4.77 2.63 -5.63
N VAL A 12 5.67 3.54 -6.00
CA VAL A 12 6.45 4.31 -5.04
C VAL A 12 5.57 5.41 -4.45
N GLN A 13 5.38 5.39 -3.14
CA GLN A 13 4.65 6.40 -2.39
C GLN A 13 5.59 7.46 -1.81
N ARG A 14 6.80 7.05 -1.40
CA ARG A 14 7.76 7.95 -0.76
C ARG A 14 9.18 7.66 -1.18
N ILE A 15 9.98 8.70 -1.39
CA ILE A 15 11.44 8.63 -1.41
C ILE A 15 11.96 9.61 -0.37
N GLN A 16 12.69 9.11 0.63
CA GLN A 16 13.14 9.87 1.79
C GLN A 16 12.02 10.70 2.44
N HIS A 17 12.00 12.01 2.19
CA HIS A 17 11.07 13.00 2.76
C HIS A 17 10.01 13.47 1.76
N LEU A 18 10.08 13.02 0.49
CA LEU A 18 9.13 13.34 -0.56
C LEU A 18 8.04 12.27 -0.57
N GLU A 19 6.84 12.62 -0.10
CA GLU A 19 5.69 11.73 -0.02
C GLU A 19 4.61 12.18 -1.02
N ALA A 20 4.08 11.23 -1.79
CA ALA A 20 3.04 11.46 -2.78
C ALA A 20 1.65 11.20 -2.21
N ALA A 21 0.71 12.10 -2.50
CA ALA A 21 -0.69 11.95 -2.10
C ALA A 21 -1.43 11.15 -3.18
N ILE A 22 -1.63 9.86 -2.94
CA ILE A 22 -2.21 8.93 -3.92
C ILE A 22 -3.49 8.34 -3.34
N ASP A 23 -4.58 8.39 -4.10
CA ASP A 23 -5.80 7.66 -3.75
C ASP A 23 -5.71 6.20 -4.20
N ALA A 24 -5.55 5.31 -3.21
CA ALA A 24 -5.49 3.87 -3.41
C ALA A 24 -6.73 3.30 -4.12
N ASN A 25 -7.89 3.97 -4.10
CA ASN A 25 -9.10 3.48 -4.77
C ASN A 25 -9.09 3.71 -6.27
N THR A 26 -8.39 4.75 -6.75
CA THR A 26 -8.50 5.23 -8.13
C THR A 26 -7.21 5.15 -8.92
N VAL A 27 -6.06 4.96 -8.26
CA VAL A 27 -4.76 4.80 -8.94
C VAL A 27 -4.77 3.70 -10.00
N THR A 28 -4.18 3.99 -11.15
CA THR A 28 -4.15 3.09 -12.32
C THR A 28 -2.73 2.65 -12.65
N LEU A 29 -2.60 1.51 -13.34
CA LEU A 29 -1.29 1.05 -13.81
C LEU A 29 -0.67 2.04 -14.82
N GLU A 30 -1.47 2.72 -15.64
CA GLU A 30 -0.98 3.72 -16.58
C GLU A 30 -0.29 4.89 -15.87
N GLN A 31 -0.89 5.40 -14.78
CA GLN A 31 -0.26 6.44 -13.96
C GLN A 31 1.06 5.94 -13.35
N VAL A 32 1.09 4.70 -12.87
CA VAL A 32 2.32 4.09 -12.32
C VAL A 32 3.41 3.95 -13.38
N GLU A 33 3.10 3.54 -14.60
CA GLU A 33 4.08 3.33 -15.66
C GLU A 33 4.45 4.62 -16.41
N SER A 34 3.87 5.77 -16.05
CA SER A 34 4.08 7.04 -16.74
C SER A 34 5.49 7.64 -16.56
N ASN A 35 6.25 7.18 -15.58
CA ASN A 35 7.58 7.71 -15.24
C ASN A 35 8.51 6.63 -14.66
N ILE A 36 9.80 6.93 -14.61
CA ILE A 36 10.85 5.96 -14.24
C ILE A 36 10.85 5.58 -12.76
N VAL A 37 10.37 6.45 -11.88
CA VAL A 37 10.29 6.17 -10.43
C VAL A 37 8.99 5.47 -10.05
N ARG A 38 8.08 5.27 -11.01
CA ARG A 38 6.81 4.56 -10.82
C ARG A 38 5.93 5.17 -9.73
N CYS A 39 5.91 6.51 -9.66
CA CYS A 39 5.06 7.29 -8.76
C CYS A 39 3.86 7.87 -9.54
N PRO A 40 2.60 7.58 -9.16
CA PRO A 40 1.41 8.11 -9.83
C PRO A 40 1.25 9.64 -9.80
N ASP A 41 1.88 10.31 -8.84
CA ASP A 41 1.90 11.77 -8.72
C ASP A 41 3.05 12.32 -9.56
N ALA A 42 2.73 12.89 -10.72
CA ALA A 42 3.73 13.38 -11.67
C ALA A 42 4.62 14.50 -11.09
N GLU A 43 4.05 15.41 -10.30
CA GLU A 43 4.81 16.51 -9.71
C GLU A 43 5.80 15.99 -8.65
N ARG A 44 5.36 15.05 -7.82
CA ARG A 44 6.28 14.41 -6.87
C ARG A 44 7.27 13.48 -7.56
N ALA A 45 6.89 12.81 -8.64
CA ALA A 45 7.79 11.96 -9.42
C ALA A 45 9.01 12.74 -9.92
N ASP A 46 8.81 13.95 -10.47
CA ASP A 46 9.91 14.80 -10.95
C ASP A 46 10.89 15.14 -9.81
N GLN A 47 10.37 15.51 -8.64
CA GLN A 47 11.20 15.83 -7.46
C GLN A 47 11.94 14.60 -6.93
N MET A 48 11.29 13.43 -6.94
CA MET A 48 11.93 12.17 -6.55
C MET A 48 13.08 11.82 -7.48
N ILE A 49 12.90 12.00 -8.80
CA ILE A 49 13.94 11.76 -9.81
C ILE A 49 15.14 12.67 -9.55
N GLU A 50 14.92 13.97 -9.38
CA GLU A 50 15.98 14.95 -9.09
C GLU A 50 16.75 14.58 -7.81
N LEU A 51 16.05 14.22 -6.74
CA LEU A 51 16.66 13.82 -5.48
C LEU A 51 17.51 12.55 -5.62
N ILE A 52 16.99 11.52 -6.30
CA ILE A 52 17.70 10.26 -6.53
C ILE A 52 18.98 10.52 -7.35
N GLU A 53 18.89 11.32 -8.42
CA GLU A 53 20.05 11.67 -9.22
C GLU A 53 21.09 12.45 -8.43
N GLN A 54 20.67 13.41 -7.61
CA GLN A 54 21.57 14.19 -6.76
C GLN A 54 22.34 13.30 -5.79
N ILE A 55 21.64 12.44 -5.06
CA ILE A 55 22.22 11.52 -4.08
C ILE A 55 23.17 10.53 -4.77
N GLY A 56 22.76 10.00 -5.93
CA GLY A 56 23.60 9.12 -6.74
C GLY A 56 24.89 9.79 -7.22
N ARG A 57 24.84 11.07 -7.65
CA ARG A 57 26.03 11.85 -8.03
C ARG A 57 26.99 12.09 -6.86
N SER A 58 26.50 12.11 -5.62
CA SER A 58 27.34 12.17 -4.42
C SER A 58 27.91 10.81 -3.98
N GLY A 59 27.59 9.72 -4.68
CA GLY A 59 28.04 8.37 -4.33
C GLY A 59 27.33 7.77 -3.12
N ASP A 60 26.12 8.23 -2.83
CA ASP A 60 25.29 7.76 -1.72
C ASP A 60 24.00 7.08 -2.24
N SER A 61 23.13 6.61 -1.34
CA SER A 61 21.89 5.89 -1.65
C SER A 61 20.71 6.44 -0.85
N VAL A 62 19.49 6.18 -1.34
CA VAL A 62 18.26 6.65 -0.69
C VAL A 62 17.21 5.55 -0.69
N GLY A 63 16.48 5.45 0.41
CA GLY A 63 15.36 4.52 0.57
C GLY A 63 13.99 5.18 0.35
N GLY A 64 12.94 4.39 0.48
CA GLY A 64 11.58 4.85 0.25
C GLY A 64 10.52 3.89 0.78
N VAL A 65 9.27 4.20 0.45
CA VAL A 65 8.10 3.35 0.71
C VAL A 65 7.45 3.01 -0.62
N VAL A 66 7.16 1.73 -0.78
CA VAL A 66 6.33 1.19 -1.86
C VAL A 66 5.00 0.79 -1.24
N GLU A 67 3.91 1.24 -1.83
CA GLU A 67 2.56 0.81 -1.47
C GLU A 67 2.04 -0.17 -2.52
N CYS A 68 1.26 -1.15 -2.09
CA CYS A 68 0.62 -2.12 -2.95
C CYS A 68 -0.88 -2.15 -2.65
N VAL A 69 -1.69 -1.99 -3.69
CA VAL A 69 -3.13 -2.05 -3.63
C VAL A 69 -3.61 -3.30 -4.35
N ALA A 70 -4.37 -4.13 -3.64
CA ALA A 70 -5.09 -5.26 -4.21
C ALA A 70 -6.61 -4.99 -4.19
N ARG A 71 -7.23 -4.94 -5.36
CA ARG A 71 -8.68 -4.69 -5.52
C ARG A 71 -9.41 -5.96 -5.94
N ARG A 72 -10.66 -6.07 -5.51
CA ARG A 72 -11.53 -7.23 -5.77
C ARG A 72 -10.97 -8.55 -5.22
N VAL A 73 -10.25 -8.46 -4.11
CA VAL A 73 -9.77 -9.64 -3.37
C VAL A 73 -10.99 -10.38 -2.81
N PRO A 74 -11.11 -11.71 -3.00
CA PRO A 74 -12.19 -12.48 -2.41
C PRO A 74 -12.08 -12.49 -0.88
N LYS A 75 -13.23 -12.47 -0.20
CA LYS A 75 -13.30 -12.55 1.28
C LYS A 75 -12.85 -13.93 1.75
N GLY A 76 -12.25 -14.01 2.94
CA GLY A 76 -11.91 -15.28 3.60
C GLY A 76 -10.57 -15.89 3.18
N LEU A 77 -9.65 -15.12 2.60
CA LEU A 77 -8.28 -15.57 2.38
C LEU A 77 -7.46 -15.51 3.68
N GLY A 78 -6.61 -16.53 3.89
CA GLY A 78 -5.77 -16.67 5.08
C GLY A 78 -6.31 -17.69 6.08
N GLU A 79 -5.46 -18.10 7.02
CA GLU A 79 -5.83 -18.98 8.14
C GLU A 79 -6.03 -18.17 9.43
N PRO A 80 -6.94 -18.56 10.32
CA PRO A 80 -7.38 -17.71 11.43
C PRO A 80 -6.37 -17.52 12.57
N VAL A 81 -5.25 -18.25 12.62
CA VAL A 81 -4.36 -18.26 13.79
C VAL A 81 -2.88 -18.11 13.43
N PHE A 82 -2.29 -19.09 12.75
CA PHE A 82 -0.83 -19.13 12.55
C PHE A 82 -0.38 -18.63 11.17
N ASP A 83 -1.20 -18.87 10.14
CA ASP A 83 -0.92 -18.45 8.77
C ASP A 83 -1.95 -17.39 8.33
N LYS A 84 -2.10 -16.36 9.19
CA LYS A 84 -2.92 -15.20 8.86
C LYS A 84 -2.38 -14.54 7.60
N LEU A 85 -3.27 -14.02 6.76
CA LEU A 85 -2.89 -13.46 5.47
C LEU A 85 -1.86 -12.33 5.61
N GLU A 86 -2.03 -11.44 6.59
CA GLU A 86 -1.07 -10.36 6.87
C GLU A 86 0.29 -10.88 7.35
N ALA A 87 0.34 -12.01 8.05
CA ALA A 87 1.58 -12.63 8.50
C ALA A 87 2.35 -13.23 7.32
N ASP A 88 1.65 -13.91 6.41
CA ASP A 88 2.23 -14.45 5.19
C ASP A 88 2.72 -13.35 4.24
N LEU A 89 1.94 -12.28 4.09
CA LEU A 89 2.35 -11.10 3.33
C LEU A 89 3.57 -10.43 3.95
N ALA A 90 3.59 -10.27 5.28
CA ALA A 90 4.74 -9.71 6.00
C ALA A 90 6.00 -10.54 5.75
N LYS A 91 5.91 -11.87 5.88
CA LYS A 91 7.03 -12.79 5.60
C LYS A 91 7.51 -12.66 4.16
N ALA A 92 6.58 -12.66 3.19
CA ALA A 92 6.93 -12.53 1.78
C ALA A 92 7.63 -11.20 1.49
N LEU A 93 7.12 -10.08 1.99
CA LEU A 93 7.64 -8.75 1.71
C LEU A 93 8.93 -8.44 2.47
N MET A 94 9.08 -8.95 3.69
CA MET A 94 10.31 -8.85 4.47
C MET A 94 11.43 -9.76 3.93
N SER A 95 11.10 -10.75 3.11
CA SER A 95 12.11 -11.57 2.41
C SER A 95 12.78 -10.84 1.24
N LEU A 96 12.20 -9.72 0.78
CA LEU A 96 12.80 -8.90 -0.28
C LEU A 96 14.06 -8.20 0.23
N PRO A 97 15.13 -8.09 -0.59
CA PRO A 97 16.32 -7.35 -0.22
C PRO A 97 16.01 -5.90 0.18
N ALA A 98 16.73 -5.39 1.18
CA ALA A 98 16.59 -4.03 1.71
C ALA A 98 15.25 -3.68 2.40
N SER A 99 14.25 -4.58 2.42
CA SER A 99 13.04 -4.39 3.23
C SER A 99 13.36 -4.34 4.73
N LYS A 100 12.78 -3.36 5.43
CA LYS A 100 12.96 -3.16 6.88
C LYS A 100 11.66 -3.00 7.66
N GLY A 101 10.54 -2.86 6.97
CA GLY A 101 9.22 -2.74 7.58
C GLY A 101 8.14 -3.19 6.61
N PHE A 102 7.01 -3.60 7.17
CA PHE A 102 5.79 -3.92 6.47
C PHE A 102 4.62 -3.38 7.29
N GLU A 103 3.68 -2.75 6.61
CA GLU A 103 2.47 -2.18 7.20
C GLU A 103 1.27 -2.60 6.35
N ILE A 104 0.12 -2.72 7.00
CA ILE A 104 -1.16 -2.93 6.34
C ILE A 104 -2.19 -1.93 6.86
N GLY A 105 -3.03 -1.42 5.95
CA GLY A 105 -4.03 -0.42 6.28
C GLY A 105 -3.40 0.84 6.85
N SER A 106 -3.85 1.26 8.03
CA SER A 106 -3.32 2.41 8.75
C SER A 106 -1.90 2.22 9.29
N GLY A 107 -1.39 0.98 9.32
CA GLY A 107 -0.04 0.67 9.80
C GLY A 107 0.26 1.24 11.20
N PHE A 108 1.47 1.76 11.37
CA PHE A 108 1.92 2.44 12.58
C PHE A 108 1.14 3.73 12.84
N ALA A 109 0.59 4.41 11.83
CA ALA A 109 -0.27 5.59 12.08
C ALA A 109 -1.55 5.22 12.86
N GLY A 110 -2.00 3.96 12.75
CA GLY A 110 -3.10 3.43 13.55
C GLY A 110 -2.83 3.43 15.06
N THR A 111 -1.57 3.39 15.51
CA THR A 111 -1.26 3.40 16.95
C THR A 111 -1.50 4.76 17.60
N LEU A 112 -1.74 5.80 16.80
CA LEU A 112 -2.07 7.15 17.26
C LEU A 112 -3.58 7.33 17.47
N LEU A 113 -4.40 6.36 17.08
CA LEU A 113 -5.86 6.41 17.13
C LEU A 113 -6.40 5.63 18.33
N THR A 114 -7.52 6.08 18.88
CA THR A 114 -8.34 5.28 19.78
C THR A 114 -9.06 4.16 19.02
N GLY A 115 -9.55 3.14 19.73
CA GLY A 115 -10.30 2.05 19.08
C GLY A 115 -11.56 2.54 18.34
N ILE A 116 -12.21 3.60 18.81
CA ILE A 116 -13.37 4.20 18.12
C ILE A 116 -12.94 4.88 16.82
N GLU A 117 -11.82 5.59 16.83
CA GLU A 117 -11.28 6.27 15.64
C GLU A 117 -10.69 5.28 14.63
N HIS A 118 -10.16 4.15 15.10
CA HIS A 118 -9.55 3.13 14.23
C HIS A 118 -10.57 2.17 13.62
N ASN A 119 -11.69 1.92 14.29
CA ASN A 119 -12.68 0.93 13.86
C ASN A 119 -13.22 1.23 12.44
N ASP A 120 -13.26 0.19 11.61
CA ASP A 120 -13.92 0.22 10.30
C ASP A 120 -15.39 -0.19 10.48
N GLU A 121 -16.30 0.79 10.47
CA GLU A 121 -17.73 0.52 10.63
C GLU A 121 -18.28 -0.32 9.48
N PHE A 122 -19.01 -1.39 9.82
CA PHE A 122 -19.63 -2.28 8.85
C PHE A 122 -21.01 -1.78 8.43
N TYR A 123 -21.33 -1.93 7.14
CA TYR A 123 -22.67 -1.69 6.59
C TYR A 123 -23.00 -2.73 5.51
N LEU A 124 -24.28 -2.81 5.14
CA LEU A 124 -24.74 -3.60 3.99
C LEU A 124 -24.92 -2.65 2.80
N ASP A 125 -24.30 -2.97 1.67
CA ASP A 125 -24.53 -2.23 0.45
C ASP A 125 -25.91 -2.55 -0.19
N GLU A 126 -26.24 -1.89 -1.29
CA GLU A 126 -27.52 -2.06 -1.99
C GLU A 126 -27.76 -3.50 -2.48
N GLN A 127 -26.72 -4.32 -2.57
CA GLN A 127 -26.75 -5.71 -2.99
C GLN A 127 -26.85 -6.67 -1.80
N GLY A 128 -26.85 -6.14 -0.57
CA GLY A 128 -26.87 -6.92 0.66
C GLY A 128 -25.50 -7.47 1.05
N GLU A 129 -24.41 -7.02 0.42
CA GLU A 129 -23.06 -7.45 0.73
C GLU A 129 -22.49 -6.62 1.90
N THR A 130 -21.82 -7.30 2.85
CA THR A 130 -21.11 -6.62 3.93
C THR A 130 -19.91 -5.84 3.39
N ARG A 131 -19.83 -4.56 3.76
CA ARG A 131 -18.79 -3.59 3.42
C ARG A 131 -18.34 -2.82 4.67
N THR A 132 -17.24 -2.09 4.55
CA THR A 132 -16.76 -1.16 5.58
C THR A 132 -16.80 0.28 5.07
N VAL A 133 -17.13 1.23 5.95
CA VAL A 133 -17.17 2.67 5.63
C VAL A 133 -15.76 3.21 5.38
N THR A 134 -14.80 2.74 6.16
CA THR A 134 -13.37 3.04 6.03
C THR A 134 -12.57 1.76 5.77
N ASN A 135 -11.27 1.91 5.49
CA ASN A 135 -10.38 0.78 5.24
C ASN A 135 -9.08 0.89 6.05
N ARG A 136 -9.18 1.23 7.34
CA ARG A 136 -8.02 1.36 8.24
C ARG A 136 -7.37 0.01 8.55
N SER A 137 -8.13 -1.08 8.42
CA SER A 137 -7.63 -2.45 8.46
C SER A 137 -6.81 -2.87 7.23
N GLY A 138 -6.91 -2.13 6.11
CA GLY A 138 -6.27 -2.51 4.85
C GLY A 138 -6.89 -3.76 4.20
N GLY A 139 -8.17 -4.03 4.48
CA GLY A 139 -8.94 -5.10 3.85
C GLY A 139 -8.81 -6.46 4.53
N ILE A 140 -8.10 -6.55 5.67
CA ILE A 140 -7.95 -7.78 6.45
C ILE A 140 -8.56 -7.60 7.84
N GLN A 141 -9.47 -8.48 8.20
CA GLN A 141 -10.23 -8.43 9.45
C GLN A 141 -10.00 -9.74 10.21
N GLY A 142 -9.17 -9.74 11.27
CA GLY A 142 -8.93 -10.91 12.12
C GLY A 142 -7.48 -11.16 12.48
#